data_AF-A0A5J6YX71-F1
#
_entry.id   AF-A0A5J6YX71-F1
#
_cell.length_a   1.000
_cell.length_b   1.000
_cell.length_c   1.000
_cell.angle_alpha   90.00
_cell.angle_beta   90.00
_cell.angle_gamma   90.00
#
_symmetry.space_group_name_H-M   'P 1'
#
loop_
_entity.id
_entity.type
_entity.pdbx_description
1 polymer ?
#
loop_
_entity_poly.entity_id
_entity_poly.type
_entity_poly.pdbx_seq_one_letter_code
_entity_poly.pdbx_strand_id
1 'polypeptide(L)'
;MRLMVRPRRYEHVVRVAELAAQIAAANGLDVGHAYAAGILHDIARDLPDAELLRLAPPECEIDGLHPLALHGRAGRTLLERWGYADLVVLEAVEDHTTGPRGGNRVAQCVYIADVSEPGRGVNADIRELALQDLNAALEKAIISKVTYLQGKGITVHPRTMRSYHALPCCAHLAASSPVDSPPIQPASTPAFR
;
A
#
# COMPACT_ATOMS: atom_id res chain seq x y z
N MET A 1 9.55 23.01 -9.15
CA MET A 1 9.48 21.57 -9.51
C MET A 1 8.12 21.31 -10.13
N ARG A 2 8.04 20.83 -11.38
CA ARG A 2 6.77 20.46 -12.02
C ARG A 2 6.66 18.95 -11.96
N LEU A 3 5.62 18.44 -11.30
CA LEU A 3 5.38 17.00 -11.22
C LEU A 3 5.04 16.45 -12.61
N MET A 4 5.47 15.21 -12.88
CA MET A 4 5.28 14.52 -14.17
C MET A 4 3.88 13.89 -14.29
N VAL A 5 2.86 14.59 -13.82
CA VAL A 5 1.49 14.07 -13.74
C VAL A 5 0.48 15.00 -14.41
N ARG A 6 -0.65 14.42 -14.85
CA ARG A 6 -1.78 15.17 -15.44
C ARG A 6 -2.39 16.16 -14.43
N PRO A 7 -3.07 17.23 -14.88
CA PRO A 7 -3.59 18.27 -13.97
C PRO A 7 -4.46 17.76 -12.83
N ARG A 8 -5.43 16.85 -13.10
CA ARG A 8 -6.27 16.25 -12.05
C ARG A 8 -5.46 15.47 -11.00
N ARG A 9 -4.36 14.85 -11.43
CA ARG A 9 -3.46 14.10 -10.56
C ARG A 9 -2.60 15.04 -9.72
N TYR A 10 -2.18 16.18 -10.29
CA TYR A 10 -1.48 17.21 -9.54
C TYR A 10 -2.30 17.72 -8.35
N GLU A 11 -3.59 18.04 -8.56
CA GLU A 11 -4.48 18.48 -7.47
C GLU A 11 -4.63 17.41 -6.40
N HIS A 12 -4.76 16.14 -6.80
CA HIS A 12 -4.76 15.02 -5.88
C HIS A 12 -3.47 14.96 -5.06
N VAL A 13 -2.30 15.05 -5.71
CA VAL A 13 -1.00 15.04 -5.02
C VAL A 13 -0.89 16.16 -3.98
N VAL A 14 -1.33 17.37 -4.32
CA VAL A 14 -1.34 18.49 -3.37
C VAL A 14 -2.21 18.18 -2.15
N ARG A 15 -3.43 17.67 -2.36
CA ARG A 15 -4.33 17.31 -1.25
C ARG A 15 -3.79 16.15 -0.40
N VAL A 16 -3.11 15.18 -1.02
CA VAL A 16 -2.44 14.09 -0.29
C VAL A 16 -1.31 14.64 0.57
N ALA A 17 -0.47 15.53 0.03
CA ALA A 17 0.63 16.14 0.78
C ALA A 17 0.13 16.96 1.97
N GLU A 18 -0.88 17.79 1.76
CA GLU A 18 -1.49 18.59 2.82
C GLU A 18 -2.11 17.71 3.91
N LEU A 19 -2.86 16.67 3.53
CA LEU A 19 -3.48 15.78 4.50
C LEU A 19 -2.44 14.92 5.23
N ALA A 20 -1.43 14.39 4.54
CA ALA A 20 -0.36 13.63 5.18
C ALA A 20 0.38 14.48 6.23
N ALA A 21 0.64 15.76 5.92
CA ALA A 21 1.22 16.72 6.85
C ALA A 21 0.31 16.98 8.08
N GLN A 22 -1.00 17.12 7.88
CA GLN A 22 -1.96 17.28 8.98
C GLN A 22 -2.03 16.06 9.88
N ILE A 23 -2.09 14.85 9.29
CA ILE A 23 -2.06 13.59 10.03
C ILE A 23 -0.76 13.48 10.82
N ALA A 24 0.38 13.79 10.21
CA ALA A 24 1.68 13.76 10.90
C ALA A 24 1.70 14.73 12.09
N ALA A 25 1.25 15.96 11.91
CA ALA A 25 1.20 16.96 12.97
C ALA A 25 0.32 16.51 14.15
N ALA A 26 -0.88 15.98 13.87
CA ALA A 26 -1.81 15.51 14.89
C ALA A 26 -1.27 14.33 15.71
N ASN A 27 -0.34 13.56 15.14
CA ASN A 27 0.25 12.37 15.75
C ASN A 27 1.69 12.59 16.25
N GLY A 28 2.18 13.84 16.31
CA GLY A 28 3.52 14.15 16.79
C GLY A 28 4.66 13.61 15.92
N LEU A 29 4.42 13.49 14.61
CA LEU A 29 5.39 12.99 13.62
C LEU A 29 6.00 14.13 12.81
N ASP A 30 7.02 13.79 12.03
CA ASP A 30 7.69 14.76 11.16
C ASP A 30 6.79 15.18 9.99
N VAL A 31 6.32 16.43 10.08
CA VAL A 31 5.45 17.07 9.09
C VAL A 31 6.15 17.25 7.74
N GLY A 32 7.45 17.57 7.75
CA GLY A 32 8.23 17.81 6.54
C GLY A 32 8.41 16.53 5.72
N HIS A 33 8.77 15.43 6.37
CA HIS A 33 8.86 14.12 5.72
C HIS A 33 7.50 13.67 5.17
N ALA A 34 6.41 13.85 5.94
CA ALA A 34 5.07 13.47 5.48
C ALA A 34 4.59 14.30 4.28
N TYR A 35 4.82 15.61 4.31
CA TYR A 35 4.50 16.49 3.18
C TYR A 35 5.32 16.10 1.94
N ALA A 36 6.64 15.93 2.08
CA ALA A 36 7.54 15.56 0.99
C ALA A 36 7.15 14.21 0.35
N ALA A 37 6.89 13.19 1.17
CA ALA A 37 6.44 11.90 0.68
C ALA A 37 5.06 11.99 0.00
N GLY A 38 4.13 12.80 0.52
CA GLY A 38 2.86 13.07 -0.13
C GLY A 38 2.99 13.77 -1.49
N ILE A 39 3.95 14.68 -1.67
CA ILE A 39 4.23 15.29 -2.97
C ILE A 39 4.80 14.27 -3.98
N LEU A 40 5.59 13.31 -3.49
CA LEU A 40 6.37 12.41 -4.33
C LEU A 40 5.69 11.06 -4.60
N HIS A 41 4.64 10.69 -3.86
CA HIS A 41 4.06 9.33 -3.91
C HIS A 41 3.68 8.90 -5.35
N ASP A 42 3.04 9.80 -6.10
CA ASP A 42 2.52 9.53 -7.44
C ASP A 42 3.49 9.98 -8.56
N ILE A 43 4.78 10.20 -8.28
CA ILE A 43 5.75 10.75 -9.25
C ILE A 43 5.89 9.90 -10.52
N ALA A 44 5.72 8.58 -10.40
CA ALA A 44 5.78 7.63 -11.51
C ALA A 44 4.40 7.19 -12.01
N ARG A 45 3.30 7.80 -11.51
CA ARG A 45 1.93 7.32 -11.70
C ARG A 45 1.48 7.26 -13.16
N ASP A 46 1.90 8.25 -13.94
CA ASP A 46 1.48 8.42 -15.34
C ASP A 46 2.52 7.86 -16.34
N LEU A 47 3.52 7.10 -15.86
CA LEU A 47 4.46 6.40 -16.73
C LEU A 47 3.77 5.24 -17.47
N PRO A 48 4.20 4.91 -18.70
CA PRO A 48 3.70 3.74 -19.42
C PRO A 48 4.00 2.44 -18.68
N ASP A 49 3.16 1.42 -18.84
CA ASP A 49 3.32 0.10 -18.20
C ASP A 49 4.71 -0.52 -18.42
N ALA A 50 5.25 -0.41 -19.64
CA ALA A 50 6.59 -0.91 -19.95
C ALA A 50 7.69 -0.22 -19.11
N GLU A 51 7.52 1.07 -18.81
CA GLU A 51 8.47 1.83 -17.99
C GLU A 51 8.28 1.50 -16.51
N LEU A 52 7.05 1.31 -16.04
CA LEU A 52 6.76 0.82 -14.69
C LEU A 52 7.42 -0.53 -14.43
N LEU A 53 7.27 -1.48 -15.35
CA LEU A 53 7.89 -2.81 -15.28
C LEU A 53 9.42 -2.75 -15.32
N ARG A 54 9.98 -1.80 -16.06
CA ARG A 54 11.43 -1.59 -16.14
C ARG A 54 12.01 -0.98 -14.86
N LEU A 55 11.29 -0.04 -14.24
CA LEU A 55 11.72 0.64 -13.01
C LEU A 55 11.45 -0.19 -11.75
N ALA A 56 10.43 -1.04 -11.77
CA ALA A 56 10.07 -1.94 -10.69
C ALA A 56 9.73 -3.32 -11.26
N PRO A 57 10.73 -4.22 -11.39
CA PRO A 57 10.50 -5.57 -11.88
C PRO A 57 9.42 -6.30 -11.05
N PRO A 58 8.52 -7.07 -11.71
CA PRO A 58 7.50 -7.86 -11.04
C PRO A 58 8.06 -8.75 -9.93
N GLU A 59 7.44 -8.71 -8.75
CA GLU A 59 7.70 -9.62 -7.63
C GLU A 59 6.68 -10.76 -7.59
N CYS A 60 5.53 -10.59 -8.24
CA CYS A 60 4.46 -11.58 -8.31
C CYS A 60 3.60 -11.43 -9.57
N GLU A 61 2.71 -12.39 -9.82
CA GLU A 61 1.90 -12.42 -11.05
C GLU A 61 1.04 -11.16 -11.27
N ILE A 62 0.45 -10.63 -10.20
CA ILE A 62 -0.43 -9.46 -10.30
C ILE A 62 0.30 -8.18 -10.73
N ASP A 63 1.61 -8.09 -10.53
CA ASP A 63 2.43 -6.97 -11.02
C ASP A 63 2.48 -6.95 -12.55
N GLY A 64 2.54 -8.12 -13.19
CA GLY A 64 2.52 -8.25 -14.64
C GLY A 64 1.12 -7.99 -15.23
N LEU A 65 0.07 -8.42 -14.53
CA LEU A 65 -1.32 -8.22 -14.94
C LEU A 65 -1.80 -6.78 -14.73
N HIS A 66 -1.29 -6.11 -13.70
CA HIS A 66 -1.65 -4.74 -13.33
C HIS A 66 -0.40 -3.87 -13.04
N PRO A 67 0.43 -3.55 -14.06
CA PRO A 67 1.67 -2.78 -13.87
C PRO A 67 1.47 -1.44 -13.18
N LEU A 68 0.29 -0.86 -13.31
CA LEU A 68 -0.10 0.39 -12.67
C LEU A 68 -0.01 0.34 -11.14
N ALA A 69 0.00 -0.84 -10.49
CA ALA A 69 0.24 -0.97 -9.04
C ALA A 69 1.71 -0.70 -8.65
N LEU A 70 2.64 -0.80 -9.62
CA LEU A 70 4.08 -0.68 -9.41
C LEU A 70 4.57 0.77 -9.24
N HIS A 71 3.73 1.78 -9.48
CA HIS A 71 4.16 3.18 -9.49
C HIS A 71 4.80 3.67 -8.18
N GLY A 72 4.46 3.09 -7.01
CA GLY A 72 5.19 3.38 -5.77
C GLY A 72 6.65 2.91 -5.83
N ARG A 73 6.87 1.63 -6.17
CA ARG A 73 8.21 1.05 -6.36
C ARG A 73 8.98 1.72 -7.49
N ALA A 74 8.33 1.98 -8.61
CA ALA A 74 8.95 2.69 -9.73
C ALA A 74 9.31 4.13 -9.35
N GLY A 75 8.45 4.81 -8.57
CA GLY A 75 8.68 6.14 -8.02
C GLY A 75 9.91 6.18 -7.12
N ARG A 76 10.07 5.20 -6.22
CA ARG A 76 11.29 5.03 -5.43
C ARG A 76 12.53 4.93 -6.32
N THR A 77 12.56 3.96 -7.25
CA THR A 77 13.70 3.75 -8.15
C THR A 77 14.05 5.02 -8.94
N LEU A 78 13.03 5.76 -9.39
CA LEU A 78 13.21 7.00 -10.15
C LEU A 78 13.85 8.09 -9.29
N LEU A 79 13.37 8.28 -8.06
CA LEU A 79 13.90 9.27 -7.12
C LEU A 79 15.36 8.97 -6.73
N GLU A 80 15.68 7.71 -6.47
CA GLU A 80 17.05 7.28 -6.17
C GLU A 80 17.99 7.58 -7.35
N ARG A 81 17.55 7.34 -8.60
CA ARG A 81 18.32 7.69 -9.81
C ARG A 81 18.52 9.19 -9.99
N TRP A 82 17.64 10.01 -9.43
CA TRP A 82 17.79 11.47 -9.39
C TRP A 82 18.61 11.97 -8.21
N GLY A 83 19.15 11.07 -7.38
CA GLY A 83 20.01 11.41 -6.25
C GLY A 83 19.25 11.75 -4.96
N TYR A 84 17.94 11.47 -4.89
CA TYR A 84 17.19 11.59 -3.65
C TYR A 84 17.54 10.42 -2.71
N ALA A 85 17.88 10.71 -1.45
CA ALA A 85 18.49 9.73 -0.54
C ALA A 85 17.77 9.57 0.81
N ASP A 86 16.73 10.35 1.07
CA ASP A 86 15.97 10.28 2.33
C ASP A 86 15.10 9.02 2.36
N LEU A 87 15.53 8.05 3.16
CA LEU A 87 14.90 6.73 3.25
C LEU A 87 13.49 6.78 3.82
N VAL A 88 13.18 7.72 4.72
CA VAL A 88 11.84 7.85 5.31
C VAL A 88 10.84 8.18 4.21
N VAL A 89 11.20 9.12 3.34
CA VAL A 89 10.37 9.52 2.20
C VAL A 89 10.36 8.45 1.11
N LEU A 90 11.51 7.87 0.76
CA LEU A 90 11.59 6.83 -0.29
C LEU A 90 10.76 5.60 0.07
N GLU A 91 10.78 5.15 1.32
CA GLU A 91 9.95 4.04 1.79
C GLU A 91 8.46 4.39 1.77
N ALA A 92 8.10 5.60 2.20
CA ALA A 92 6.71 6.06 2.15
C ALA A 92 6.17 6.13 0.71
N VAL A 93 6.99 6.60 -0.24
CA VAL A 93 6.69 6.58 -1.68
C VAL A 93 6.57 5.13 -2.18
N GLU A 94 7.45 4.23 -1.76
CA GLU A 94 7.39 2.83 -2.21
C GLU A 94 6.11 2.12 -1.75
N ASP A 95 5.73 2.34 -0.49
CA ASP A 95 4.70 1.56 0.19
C ASP A 95 3.27 2.08 0.03
N HIS A 96 3.07 3.30 -0.47
CA HIS A 96 1.72 3.88 -0.54
C HIS A 96 0.74 3.04 -1.38
N THR A 97 1.22 2.29 -2.38
CA THR A 97 0.34 1.47 -3.24
C THR A 97 -0.04 0.14 -2.64
N THR A 98 0.80 -0.46 -1.79
CA THR A 98 0.60 -1.82 -1.26
C THR A 98 0.49 -1.90 0.25
N GLY A 99 0.58 -0.77 0.95
CA GLY A 99 0.52 -0.73 2.41
C GLY A 99 1.91 -0.61 3.05
N PRO A 100 2.00 0.11 4.19
CA PRO A 100 3.23 0.22 4.97
C PRO A 100 3.69 -1.15 5.48
N ARG A 101 5.01 -1.38 5.47
CA ARG A 101 5.64 -2.60 6.00
C ARG A 101 5.95 -2.57 7.51
N GLY A 102 5.64 -1.45 8.17
CA GLY A 102 5.98 -1.21 9.59
C GLY A 102 7.27 -0.40 9.76
N GLY A 103 7.52 0.10 10.97
CA GLY A 103 8.73 0.88 11.29
C GLY A 103 8.74 2.34 10.81
N ASN A 104 8.10 2.63 9.67
CA ASN A 104 7.99 3.98 9.13
C ASN A 104 6.56 4.53 9.28
N ARG A 105 6.36 5.39 10.28
CA ARG A 105 5.03 6.02 10.55
C ARG A 105 4.64 7.06 9.49
N VAL A 106 5.60 7.66 8.78
CA VAL A 106 5.31 8.58 7.67
C VAL A 106 4.62 7.85 6.53
N ALA A 107 5.04 6.62 6.22
CA ALA A 107 4.37 5.78 5.23
C ALA A 107 2.88 5.54 5.58
N GLN A 108 2.54 5.43 6.87
CA GLN A 108 1.16 5.30 7.32
C GLN A 108 0.35 6.57 7.04
N CYS A 109 0.91 7.76 7.33
CA CYS A 109 0.29 9.03 7.02
C CYS A 109 -0.01 9.17 5.52
N VAL A 110 0.97 8.85 4.66
CA VAL A 110 0.82 8.95 3.20
C VAL A 110 -0.20 7.95 2.67
N TYR A 111 -0.16 6.70 3.14
CA TYR A 111 -1.11 5.66 2.74
C TYR A 111 -2.56 6.05 3.09
N ILE A 112 -2.78 6.55 4.30
CA ILE A 112 -4.09 7.01 4.74
C ILE A 112 -4.52 8.24 3.93
N ALA A 113 -3.63 9.21 3.73
CA ALA A 113 -3.94 10.43 3.00
C ALA A 113 -4.34 10.13 1.55
N ASP A 114 -3.63 9.25 0.83
CA ASP A 114 -3.96 8.88 -0.56
C ASP A 114 -5.38 8.32 -0.71
N VAL A 115 -5.80 7.44 0.21
CA VAL A 115 -7.13 6.83 0.14
C VAL A 115 -8.25 7.72 0.67
N SER A 116 -7.95 8.76 1.44
CA SER A 116 -8.94 9.54 2.21
C SER A 116 -8.88 11.06 2.00
N GLU A 117 -8.03 11.55 1.10
CA GLU A 117 -7.97 12.96 0.75
C GLU A 117 -9.35 13.48 0.28
N PRO A 118 -9.75 14.72 0.63
CA PRO A 118 -11.15 15.18 0.48
C PRO A 118 -11.73 15.07 -0.94
N GLY A 119 -10.90 15.20 -1.98
CA GLY A 119 -11.30 15.07 -3.38
C GLY A 119 -11.65 13.66 -3.82
N ARG A 120 -11.35 12.63 -3.01
CA ARG A 120 -11.85 11.25 -3.22
C ARG A 120 -13.36 11.14 -3.02
N GLY A 121 -13.95 12.01 -2.19
CA GLY A 121 -15.39 11.97 -1.86
C GLY A 121 -15.84 10.74 -1.06
N VAL A 122 -14.89 9.95 -0.53
CA VAL A 122 -15.12 8.74 0.28
C VAL A 122 -14.11 8.72 1.44
N ASN A 123 -14.27 7.77 2.38
CA ASN A 123 -13.32 7.54 3.48
C ASN A 123 -13.12 8.75 4.42
N ALA A 124 -14.15 9.60 4.58
CA ALA A 124 -14.09 10.76 5.48
C ALA A 124 -13.88 10.34 6.94
N ASP A 125 -14.50 9.24 7.35
CA ASP A 125 -14.35 8.60 8.65
C ASP A 125 -12.93 8.11 8.91
N ILE A 126 -12.23 7.58 7.89
CA ILE A 126 -10.81 7.20 8.00
C ILE A 126 -9.94 8.44 8.20
N ARG A 127 -10.18 9.51 7.43
CA ARG A 127 -9.44 10.77 7.54
C ARG A 127 -9.59 11.40 8.92
N GLU A 128 -10.82 11.47 9.42
CA GLU A 128 -11.12 12.05 10.74
C GLU A 128 -10.50 11.23 11.86
N LEU A 129 -10.57 9.90 11.76
CA LEU A 129 -9.92 9.00 12.71
C LEU A 129 -8.40 9.18 12.71
N ALA A 130 -7.78 9.41 11.55
CA ALA A 130 -6.33 9.55 11.44
C ALA A 130 -5.77 10.77 12.20
N LEU A 131 -6.59 11.78 12.44
CA LEU A 131 -6.22 12.95 13.23
C LEU A 131 -6.27 12.69 14.76
N GLN A 132 -6.78 11.53 15.18
CA GLN A 132 -6.95 11.17 16.59
C GLN A 132 -6.18 9.89 16.94
N ASP A 133 -6.20 8.90 16.04
CA ASP A 133 -5.55 7.61 16.18
C ASP A 133 -5.07 7.10 14.81
N LEU A 134 -3.77 7.30 14.54
CA LEU A 134 -3.13 6.84 13.31
C LEU A 134 -3.23 5.33 13.11
N ASN A 135 -3.12 4.54 14.18
CA ASN A 135 -3.09 3.08 14.06
C ASN A 135 -4.48 2.54 13.72
N ALA A 136 -5.52 3.03 14.40
CA ALA A 136 -6.89 2.65 14.11
C ALA A 136 -7.33 3.10 12.69
N ALA A 137 -6.90 4.29 12.25
CA ALA A 137 -7.13 4.76 10.89
C ALA A 137 -6.41 3.90 9.84
N LEU A 138 -5.18 3.48 10.11
CA LEU A 138 -4.41 2.60 9.23
C LEU A 138 -5.09 1.23 9.07
N GLU A 139 -5.51 0.63 10.19
CA GLU A 139 -6.26 -0.64 10.19
C GLU A 139 -7.50 -0.52 9.31
N LYS A 140 -8.30 0.53 9.53
CA LYS A 140 -9.51 0.78 8.75
C LYS A 140 -9.22 1.01 7.27
N ALA A 141 -8.14 1.72 6.93
CA ALA A 141 -7.72 1.96 5.55
C ALA A 141 -7.30 0.66 4.83
N ILE A 142 -6.56 -0.23 5.51
CA ILE A 142 -6.14 -1.52 4.97
C ILE A 142 -7.37 -2.42 4.75
N ILE A 143 -8.26 -2.53 5.74
CA ILE A 143 -9.51 -3.32 5.63
C ILE A 143 -10.38 -2.81 4.48
N SER A 144 -10.55 -1.49 4.37
CA SER A 144 -11.32 -0.85 3.30
C SER A 144 -10.76 -1.21 1.92
N LYS A 145 -9.44 -1.13 1.73
CA LYS A 145 -8.78 -1.47 0.46
C LYS A 145 -8.94 -2.96 0.10
N VAL A 146 -8.72 -3.86 1.04
CA VAL A 146 -8.87 -5.31 0.81
C VAL A 146 -10.31 -5.65 0.43
N THR A 147 -11.27 -5.14 1.21
CA THR A 147 -12.71 -5.33 0.96
C THR A 147 -13.10 -4.80 -0.42
N TYR A 148 -12.62 -3.61 -0.78
CA TYR A 148 -12.89 -3.02 -2.10
C TYR A 148 -12.37 -3.90 -3.24
N LEU A 149 -11.11 -4.34 -3.18
CA LEU A 149 -10.50 -5.16 -4.22
C LEU A 149 -11.20 -6.51 -4.36
N GLN A 150 -11.50 -7.18 -3.25
CA GLN A 150 -12.24 -8.44 -3.23
C GLN A 150 -13.66 -8.28 -3.80
N GLY A 151 -14.36 -7.21 -3.41
CA GLY A 151 -15.70 -6.90 -3.95
C GLY A 151 -15.70 -6.57 -5.45
N LYS A 152 -14.55 -6.21 -6.02
CA LYS A 152 -14.34 -6.03 -7.47
C LYS A 152 -13.82 -7.28 -8.18
N GLY A 153 -13.56 -8.37 -7.46
CA GLY A 153 -12.94 -9.58 -8.02
C GLY A 153 -11.49 -9.38 -8.45
N ILE A 154 -10.82 -8.35 -7.93
CA ILE A 154 -9.41 -8.06 -8.24
C ILE A 154 -8.53 -8.77 -7.21
N THR A 155 -7.56 -9.54 -7.68
CA THR A 155 -6.57 -10.20 -6.81
C THR A 155 -5.83 -9.17 -5.97
N VAL A 156 -5.82 -9.37 -4.66
CA VAL A 156 -5.13 -8.48 -3.73
C VAL A 156 -3.64 -8.76 -3.76
N HIS A 157 -2.82 -7.71 -3.93
CA HIS A 157 -1.37 -7.84 -3.97
C HIS A 157 -0.82 -8.48 -2.68
N PRO A 158 0.16 -9.41 -2.75
CA PRO A 158 0.71 -10.09 -1.56
C PRO A 158 1.25 -9.14 -0.47
N ARG A 159 1.90 -8.03 -0.84
CA ARG A 159 2.30 -6.96 0.11
C ARG A 159 1.12 -6.41 0.92
N THR A 160 -0.01 -6.11 0.25
CA THR A 160 -1.23 -5.65 0.92
C THR A 160 -1.80 -6.72 1.85
N MET A 161 -1.80 -7.99 1.42
CA MET A 161 -2.25 -9.09 2.27
C MET A 161 -1.36 -9.29 3.50
N ARG A 162 -0.04 -9.05 3.40
CA ARG A 162 0.84 -9.05 4.57
C ARG A 162 0.46 -7.96 5.57
N SER A 163 0.22 -6.74 5.11
CA SER A 163 -0.25 -5.65 5.97
C SER A 163 -1.61 -5.98 6.60
N TYR A 164 -2.52 -6.62 5.85
CA TYR A 164 -3.83 -7.05 6.34
C TYR A 164 -3.72 -8.15 7.42
N HIS A 165 -2.92 -9.19 7.19
CA HIS A 165 -2.73 -10.27 8.18
C HIS A 165 -1.99 -9.81 9.44
N ALA A 166 -1.18 -8.76 9.35
CA ALA A 166 -0.50 -8.15 10.49
C ALA A 166 -1.43 -7.31 11.38
N LEU A 167 -2.67 -7.05 10.97
CA LEU A 167 -3.63 -6.32 11.78
C LEU A 167 -4.02 -7.12 13.04
N PRO A 168 -4.21 -6.46 14.20
CA PRO A 168 -4.57 -7.15 15.44
C PRO A 168 -5.82 -8.03 15.32
N CYS A 169 -6.85 -7.57 14.58
CA CYS A 169 -8.08 -8.32 14.35
C CYS A 169 -7.90 -9.58 13.49
N CYS A 170 -6.88 -9.62 12.62
CA CYS A 170 -6.60 -10.74 11.73
C CYS A 170 -5.54 -11.70 12.30
N ALA A 171 -4.65 -11.23 13.17
CA ALA A 171 -3.58 -12.04 13.76
C ALA A 171 -4.11 -13.24 14.60
N HIS A 172 -5.35 -13.16 15.11
CA HIS A 172 -5.99 -14.28 15.82
C HIS A 172 -6.49 -15.41 14.89
N LEU A 173 -6.67 -15.15 13.59
CA LEU A 173 -7.08 -16.16 12.61
C LEU A 173 -5.90 -17.02 12.14
N ALA A 174 -4.67 -16.51 12.17
CA ALA A 174 -3.47 -17.26 11.81
C ALA A 174 -3.00 -18.25 12.91
N ALA A 175 -3.41 -18.04 14.16
CA ALA A 175 -3.04 -18.91 15.29
C ALA A 175 -3.98 -20.12 15.50
N SER A 176 -5.03 -20.25 14.68
CA SER A 176 -5.98 -21.36 14.73
C SER A 176 -5.89 -22.21 13.46
N SER A 177 -4.83 -23.01 13.36
CA SER A 177 -4.79 -24.18 12.48
C SER A 177 -4.26 -25.38 13.24
N PRO A 178 -5.12 -26.29 13.70
CA PRO A 178 -4.78 -27.72 13.82
C PRO A 178 -5.35 -28.40 12.55
N VAL A 179 -4.68 -29.34 11.88
CA VAL A 179 -4.43 -30.71 12.35
C VAL A 179 -3.47 -31.39 11.34
N ASP A 180 -2.46 -32.08 11.88
CA ASP A 180 -1.72 -33.17 11.24
C ASP A 180 -2.69 -34.18 10.59
N SER A 181 -2.65 -34.29 9.27
CA SER A 181 -3.24 -35.46 8.61
C SER A 181 -2.26 -36.63 8.72
N PRO A 182 -2.66 -37.81 9.23
CA PRO A 182 -1.77 -38.97 9.23
C PRO A 182 -1.52 -39.45 7.80
N PRO A 183 -0.38 -40.13 7.53
CA PRO A 183 -0.06 -40.56 6.18
C PRO A 183 -1.06 -41.63 5.71
N ILE A 184 -1.62 -41.39 4.52
CA ILE A 184 -2.50 -42.32 3.81
C ILE A 184 -1.67 -43.54 3.40
N GLN A 185 -2.00 -44.73 3.93
CA GLN A 185 -1.46 -45.99 3.44
C GLN A 185 -2.08 -46.34 2.07
N PRO A 186 -1.31 -46.87 1.11
CA PRO A 186 -1.84 -47.23 -0.20
C PRO A 186 -2.72 -48.48 -0.12
N ALA A 187 -3.90 -48.39 -0.74
CA ALA A 187 -4.86 -49.49 -0.84
C ALA A 187 -4.32 -50.63 -1.72
N SER A 188 -4.33 -51.83 -1.19
CA SER A 188 -4.03 -53.08 -1.89
C SER A 188 -5.06 -53.37 -2.99
N THR A 189 -4.59 -53.56 -4.22
CA THR A 189 -5.37 -53.94 -5.40
C THR A 189 -5.82 -55.40 -5.32
N PRO A 190 -7.08 -55.77 -5.63
CA PRO A 190 -7.44 -57.17 -5.76
C PRO A 190 -7.06 -57.67 -7.17
N ALA A 191 -6.31 -58.77 -7.22
CA ALA A 191 -6.02 -59.48 -8.45
C ALA A 191 -7.27 -60.20 -8.96
N PHE A 192 -7.72 -59.84 -10.16
CA PHE A 192 -8.69 -60.65 -10.91
C PHE A 192 -7.96 -61.84 -11.54
N ARG A 193 -8.46 -63.05 -11.28
CA ARG A 193 -8.27 -64.26 -12.08
C ARG A 193 -9.63 -64.70 -12.60
#